data_AF-A0A7S2FNV4-F1
#
_entry.id   AF-A0A7S2FNV4-F1
#
_cell.length_a   1.000
_cell.length_b   1.000
_cell.length_c   1.000
_cell.angle_alpha   90.00
_cell.angle_beta   90.00
_cell.angle_gamma   90.00
#
_symmetry.space_group_name_H-M   'P 1'
#
loop_
_entity.id
_entity.type
_entity.pdbx_description
1 polymer ?
#
loop_
_entity_poly.entity_id
_entity_poly.type
_entity_poly.pdbx_seq_one_letter_code
_entity_poly.pdbx_strand_id
1 'polypeptide(L)'
;MVLVLALALALASAQIPDARPLPGNRTFTSAAVDAQIEALQPQFIDADLGQLWANCWPSTLDTTVWMYNDTDTFVITGDIQAMWLRDSTNQVLPYMAYVEQDEGLSAMVQ
;
A
#
# COMPACT_ATOMS: atom_id res chain seq x y z
N MET A 1 -13.75 42.40 5.43
CA MET A 1 -14.21 41.08 5.93
C MET A 1 -14.27 40.00 4.84
N VAL A 2 -14.60 40.33 3.58
CA VAL A 2 -14.61 39.33 2.47
C VAL A 2 -13.21 38.86 2.04
N LEU A 3 -12.21 39.75 2.09
CA LEU A 3 -10.84 39.43 1.64
C LEU A 3 -10.09 38.45 2.57
N VAL A 4 -10.42 38.43 3.86
CA VAL A 4 -9.80 37.52 4.85
C VAL A 4 -10.33 36.09 4.69
N LEU A 5 -11.59 35.94 4.29
CA LEU A 5 -12.24 34.64 4.06
C LEU A 5 -11.69 33.94 2.80
N ALA A 6 -11.35 34.71 1.75
CA ALA A 6 -10.77 34.17 0.51
C ALA A 6 -9.33 33.69 0.69
N LEU A 7 -8.54 34.33 1.56
CA LEU A 7 -7.15 33.92 1.87
C LEU A 7 -7.11 32.67 2.75
N ALA A 8 -8.08 32.50 3.67
CA ALA A 8 -8.21 31.31 4.49
C ALA A 8 -8.55 30.05 3.68
N LEU A 9 -9.27 30.19 2.56
CA LEU A 9 -9.62 29.08 1.67
C LEU A 9 -8.41 28.54 0.87
N ALA A 10 -7.38 29.36 0.67
CA ALA A 10 -6.17 29.00 -0.08
C ALA A 10 -5.06 28.38 0.80
N LEU A 11 -5.29 28.26 2.11
CA LEU A 11 -4.33 27.77 3.10
C LEU A 11 -4.74 26.44 3.77
N ALA A 12 -5.88 25.85 3.40
CA ALA A 12 -6.13 24.47 3.75
C ALA A 12 -5.14 23.61 2.95
N SER A 13 -4.18 22.98 3.64
CA SER A 13 -3.38 21.93 3.01
C SER A 13 -4.35 20.90 2.44
N ALA A 14 -4.27 20.63 1.14
CA ALA A 14 -5.07 19.57 0.55
C ALA A 14 -4.69 18.27 1.26
N GLN A 15 -5.63 17.69 2.01
CA GLN A 15 -5.38 16.41 2.67
C GLN A 15 -5.02 15.37 1.62
N ILE A 16 -4.04 14.52 1.92
CA ILE A 16 -3.66 13.43 1.03
C ILE A 16 -4.90 12.53 0.85
N PRO A 17 -5.34 12.23 -0.38
CA PRO A 17 -6.48 11.35 -0.61
C PRO A 17 -6.10 9.89 -0.41
N ASP A 18 -7.10 9.03 -0.19
CA ASP A 18 -6.92 7.59 -0.37
C ASP A 18 -6.63 7.31 -1.85
N ALA A 19 -5.47 6.70 -2.10
CA ALA A 19 -4.98 6.39 -3.44
C ALA A 19 -4.89 4.88 -3.70
N ARG A 20 -5.35 4.03 -2.77
CA ARG A 20 -5.38 2.58 -2.97
C ARG A 20 -6.41 2.22 -4.04
N PRO A 21 -6.17 1.18 -4.85
CA PRO A 21 -7.22 0.60 -5.68
C PRO A 21 -8.42 0.15 -4.83
N LEU A 22 -9.61 0.23 -5.43
CA LEU A 22 -10.81 -0.37 -4.86
C LEU A 22 -10.55 -1.85 -4.53
N PRO A 23 -11.13 -2.42 -3.46
CA PRO A 23 -10.82 -3.78 -3.02
C PRO A 23 -10.89 -4.85 -4.13
N GLY A 24 -11.87 -4.76 -5.04
CA GLY A 24 -12.01 -5.71 -6.16
C GLY A 24 -11.00 -5.54 -7.31
N ASN A 25 -10.20 -4.47 -7.29
CA ASN A 25 -9.17 -4.17 -8.29
C ASN A 25 -7.75 -4.39 -7.77
N ARG A 26 -7.59 -4.87 -6.52
CA ARG A 26 -6.28 -5.17 -5.94
C ARG A 26 -5.77 -6.50 -6.50
N THR A 27 -4.50 -6.55 -6.86
CA THR A 27 -3.90 -7.75 -7.45
C THR A 27 -3.63 -8.85 -6.43
N PHE A 28 -3.40 -8.47 -5.17
CA PHE A 28 -3.24 -9.36 -4.03
C PHE A 28 -3.71 -8.66 -2.74
N THR A 29 -4.22 -9.43 -1.78
CA THR A 29 -4.68 -8.91 -0.49
C THR A 29 -4.14 -9.75 0.66
N SER A 30 -3.75 -9.11 1.75
CA SER A 30 -3.33 -9.78 2.99
C SER A 30 -4.13 -9.23 4.16
N ALA A 31 -4.79 -10.13 4.89
CA ALA A 31 -5.56 -9.76 6.08
C ALA A 31 -4.63 -9.25 7.19
N ALA A 32 -3.42 -9.82 7.31
CA ALA A 32 -2.43 -9.35 8.28
C ALA A 32 -1.98 -7.91 7.98
N VAL A 33 -1.71 -7.58 6.71
CA VAL A 33 -1.28 -6.24 6.30
C VAL A 33 -2.41 -5.21 6.45
N ASP A 34 -3.63 -5.54 6.02
CA ASP A 34 -4.78 -4.63 6.18
C ASP A 34 -5.07 -4.36 7.67
N ALA A 35 -4.95 -5.37 8.55
CA ALA A 35 -5.08 -5.18 9.99
C ALA A 35 -4.01 -4.24 10.57
N GLN A 36 -2.77 -4.27 10.07
CA GLN A 36 -1.74 -3.31 10.48
C GLN A 36 -2.10 -1.88 10.05
N ILE A 37 -2.67 -1.72 8.85
CA ILE A 37 -3.09 -0.40 8.37
C ILE A 37 -4.17 0.17 9.28
N GLU A 38 -5.21 -0.61 9.58
CA GLU A 38 -6.29 -0.22 10.49
C GLU A 38 -5.77 0.15 11.89
N ALA A 39 -4.80 -0.63 12.40
CA ALA A 39 -4.26 -0.41 13.73
C ALA A 39 -3.32 0.81 13.81
N LEU A 40 -2.46 1.02 12.81
CA LEU A 40 -1.36 1.98 12.89
C LEU A 40 -1.68 3.33 12.24
N GLN A 41 -2.47 3.38 11.17
CA GLN A 41 -2.78 4.62 10.47
C GLN A 41 -3.33 5.71 11.42
N PRO A 42 -4.28 5.42 12.35
CA PRO A 42 -4.80 6.43 13.27
C PRO A 42 -3.79 6.90 14.33
N GLN A 43 -2.66 6.19 14.49
CA GLN A 43 -1.63 6.53 15.49
C GLN A 43 -0.63 7.58 14.98
N PHE A 44 -0.63 7.89 13.68
CA PHE A 44 0.22 8.95 13.14
C PHE A 44 -0.24 10.31 13.64
N ILE A 45 0.69 11.11 14.18
CA ILE A 45 0.42 12.48 14.65
C ILE A 45 0.00 13.36 13.47
N ASP A 46 0.65 13.17 12.33
CA ASP A 46 0.32 13.83 11.07
C ASP A 46 -0.59 12.91 10.24
N ALA A 47 -1.84 13.33 10.04
CA ALA A 47 -2.84 12.56 9.31
C ALA A 47 -2.48 12.36 7.83
N ASP A 48 -1.80 13.32 7.20
CA ASP A 48 -1.35 13.20 5.81
C ASP A 48 -0.22 12.16 5.73
N LEU A 49 0.69 12.14 6.71
CA LEU A 49 1.71 11.08 6.79
C LEU A 49 1.09 9.70 7.01
N GLY A 50 0.07 9.60 7.87
CA GLY A 50 -0.68 8.37 8.06
C GLY A 50 -1.35 7.88 6.78
N GLN A 51 -1.98 8.80 6.02
CA GLN A 51 -2.60 8.46 4.73
C GLN A 51 -1.56 8.09 3.67
N LEU A 52 -0.44 8.79 3.59
CA LEU A 52 0.65 8.46 2.67
C LEU A 52 1.21 7.06 2.98
N TRP A 53 1.43 6.76 4.26
CA TRP A 53 1.86 5.42 4.68
C TRP A 53 0.83 4.36 4.30
N ALA A 54 -0.46 4.58 4.58
CA ALA A 54 -1.53 3.65 4.22
C ALA A 54 -1.68 3.44 2.69
N ASN A 55 -1.36 4.45 1.89
CA ASN A 55 -1.33 4.36 0.43
C ASN A 55 -0.10 3.57 -0.07
N CYS A 56 1.08 3.85 0.49
CA CYS A 56 2.34 3.29 0.00
C CYS A 56 2.62 1.89 0.52
N TRP A 57 2.34 1.62 1.79
CA TRP A 57 2.69 0.37 2.46
C TRP A 57 2.13 -0.87 1.76
N PRO A 58 0.84 -0.94 1.36
CA PRO A 58 0.30 -2.09 0.63
C PRO A 58 0.43 -1.97 -0.89
N SER A 59 1.06 -0.91 -1.44
CA SER A 59 1.03 -0.64 -2.88
C SER A 59 1.60 -1.78 -3.73
N THR A 60 2.65 -2.45 -3.25
CA THR A 60 3.18 -3.68 -3.89
C THR A 60 2.08 -4.73 -4.02
N LEU A 61 1.42 -5.09 -2.92
CA LEU A 61 0.38 -6.12 -2.90
C LEU A 61 -0.82 -5.71 -3.77
N ASP A 62 -1.25 -4.46 -3.63
CA ASP A 62 -2.43 -3.94 -4.30
C ASP A 62 -2.28 -3.88 -5.82
N THR A 63 -1.05 -3.69 -6.35
CA THR A 63 -0.88 -3.32 -7.77
C THR A 63 0.14 -4.12 -8.56
N THR A 64 1.03 -4.87 -7.91
CA THR A 64 2.20 -5.45 -8.59
C THR A 64 2.32 -6.97 -8.51
N VAL A 65 1.55 -7.63 -7.66
CA VAL A 65 1.68 -9.06 -7.39
C VAL A 65 0.73 -9.87 -8.26
N TRP A 66 1.29 -10.74 -9.10
CA TRP A 66 0.52 -11.66 -9.94
C TRP A 66 0.87 -13.10 -9.60
N MET A 67 -0.04 -13.83 -8.96
CA MET A 67 0.13 -15.26 -8.73
C MET A 67 -0.30 -16.03 -9.97
N TYR A 68 0.61 -16.82 -10.55
CA TYR A 68 0.31 -17.68 -11.69
C TYR A 68 -0.27 -19.03 -11.24
N ASN A 69 0.21 -19.55 -10.12
CA ASN A 69 -0.28 -20.74 -9.42
C ASN A 69 0.10 -20.62 -7.93
N ASP A 70 -0.09 -21.69 -7.16
CA ASP A 70 0.17 -21.72 -5.71
C ASP A 70 1.66 -21.66 -5.34
N THR A 71 2.57 -21.71 -6.33
CA THR A 71 4.04 -21.76 -6.14
C THR A 71 4.82 -20.71 -6.92
N ASP A 72 4.17 -19.95 -7.81
CA ASP A 72 4.84 -19.02 -8.73
C ASP A 72 4.19 -17.63 -8.65
N THR A 73 4.96 -16.67 -8.13
CA THR A 73 4.58 -15.25 -8.05
C THR A 73 5.44 -14.39 -8.96
N PHE A 74 4.79 -13.57 -9.78
CA PHE A 74 5.45 -12.54 -10.60
C PHE A 74 5.17 -11.16 -10.02
N VAL A 75 6.22 -10.45 -9.60
CA VAL A 75 6.12 -9.10 -9.01
C VAL A 75 6.65 -8.07 -10.00
N ILE A 76 5.76 -7.30 -10.62
CA ILE A 76 6.17 -6.23 -11.55
C ILE A 76 6.73 -5.03 -10.78
N THR A 77 7.54 -4.20 -11.43
CA THR A 77 8.09 -2.99 -10.77
C THR A 77 7.05 -1.88 -10.58
N GLY A 78 5.92 -1.94 -11.29
CA GLY A 78 4.88 -0.92 -11.27
C GLY A 78 4.37 -0.63 -12.67
N ASP A 79 4.64 0.56 -13.18
CA ASP A 79 4.26 0.99 -14.53
C ASP A 79 5.00 0.24 -15.66
N ILE A 80 6.17 -0.34 -15.35
CA ILE A 80 6.90 -1.25 -16.25
C ILE A 80 6.42 -2.68 -15.99
N GLN A 81 5.84 -3.30 -17.02
CA GLN A 81 5.30 -4.67 -16.98
C GLN A 81 6.39 -5.73 -17.05
N ALA A 82 7.32 -5.71 -16.10
CA ALA A 82 8.37 -6.71 -15.98
C ALA A 82 8.89 -6.80 -14.54
N MET A 83 9.55 -7.92 -14.20
CA MET A 83 10.03 -8.23 -12.86
C MET A 83 11.55 -8.12 -12.76
N TRP A 84 12.03 -7.18 -11.95
CA TRP A 84 13.45 -6.99 -11.69
C TRP A 84 13.79 -7.63 -10.35
N LEU A 85 14.76 -8.55 -10.32
CA LEU A 85 15.11 -9.29 -9.10
C LEU A 85 15.38 -8.38 -7.90
N ARG A 86 16.09 -7.26 -8.11
CA ARG A 86 16.37 -6.27 -7.07
C ARG A 86 15.07 -5.67 -6.52
N ASP A 87 14.20 -5.22 -7.42
CA ASP A 87 12.99 -4.49 -7.08
C ASP A 87 12.00 -5.43 -6.39
N SER A 88 11.75 -6.61 -6.97
CA SER A 88 10.83 -7.61 -6.42
C SER A 88 11.23 -8.07 -5.03
N THR A 89 12.51 -8.34 -4.78
CA THR A 89 12.97 -8.73 -3.42
C THR A 89 12.73 -7.61 -2.41
N ASN A 90 13.03 -6.35 -2.78
CA ASN A 90 12.84 -5.21 -1.87
C ASN A 90 11.36 -4.83 -1.70
N GLN A 91 10.53 -5.03 -2.71
CA GLN A 91 9.08 -4.79 -2.68
C GLN A 91 8.38 -5.70 -1.68
N VAL A 92 8.80 -6.96 -1.55
CA VAL A 92 8.17 -7.95 -0.65
C VAL A 92 8.83 -8.06 0.73
N LEU A 93 10.10 -7.66 0.84
CA LEU A 93 10.88 -7.74 2.09
C LEU A 93 10.14 -7.21 3.33
N PRO A 94 9.42 -6.08 3.28
CA PRO A 94 8.74 -5.55 4.46
C PRO A 94 7.59 -6.44 4.98
N TYR A 95 7.05 -7.32 4.14
CA TYR A 95 5.96 -8.23 4.52
C TYR A 95 6.46 -9.54 5.14
N MET A 96 7.77 -9.83 5.08
CA MET A 96 8.35 -11.07 5.61
C MET A 96 8.09 -11.26 7.12
N ALA A 97 7.90 -10.18 7.87
CA ALA A 97 7.53 -10.27 9.29
C ALA A 97 6.14 -10.89 9.54
N TYR A 98 5.28 -10.92 8.50
CA TYR A 98 3.88 -11.31 8.61
C TYR A 98 3.54 -12.66 7.97
N VAL A 99 4.51 -13.31 7.32
CA VAL A 99 4.29 -14.56 6.54
C VAL A 99 3.81 -15.73 7.41
N GLU A 100 4.20 -15.78 8.68
CA GLU A 100 3.75 -16.83 9.60
C GLU A 100 2.30 -16.60 10.08
N GLN A 101 1.76 -15.39 9.92
CA GLN A 101 0.42 -15.03 10.37
C GLN A 101 -0.61 -14.99 9.23
N ASP A 102 -0.16 -15.14 7.98
CA ASP A 102 -1.00 -15.06 6.78
C ASP A 102 -0.54 -16.10 5.76
N GLU A 103 -1.31 -17.18 5.63
CA GLU A 103 -1.02 -18.28 4.71
C GLU A 103 -0.95 -17.82 3.25
N GLY A 104 -1.73 -16.81 2.87
CA GLY A 104 -1.70 -16.24 1.52
C GLY A 104 -0.37 -15.52 1.26
N LEU A 105 0.09 -14.70 2.21
CA LEU A 105 1.42 -14.08 2.10
C LEU A 105 2.52 -15.13 2.09
N SER A 106 2.38 -16.18 2.89
CA SER A 106 3.32 -17.29 2.94
C SER A 106 3.45 -17.98 1.58
N ALA A 107 2.33 -18.27 0.93
CA ALA A 107 2.32 -18.84 -0.43
C ALA A 107 2.88 -17.88 -1.48
N MET A 108 2.65 -16.57 -1.33
CA MET A 108 3.13 -15.56 -2.28
C MET A 108 4.67 -15.49 -2.36
N VAL A 109 5.38 -15.72 -1.25
CA VAL A 109 6.86 -15.52 -1.15
C VAL A 109 7.69 -16.80 -1.19
N GLN A 110 7.05 -17.97 -1.23
CA GLN A 110 7.72 -19.28 -1.29
C GLN A 110 7.98 -19.70 -2.72
#